data_AF-A0A4S8LUA6-F1
#
_entry.id   AF-A0A4S8LUA6-F1
#
_cell.length_a   1.000
_cell.length_b   1.000
_cell.length_c   1.000
_cell.angle_alpha   90.00
_cell.angle_beta   90.00
_cell.angle_gamma   90.00
#
_symmetry.space_group_name_H-M   'P 1'
#
loop_
_entity.id
_entity.type
_entity.pdbx_description
1 polymer ?
#
loop_
_entity_poly.entity_id
_entity_poly.type
_entity_poly.pdbx_seq_one_letter_code
_entity_poly.pdbx_strand_id
1 'polypeptide(L)'
;PETLCPYCDAPLPESPSPLLLRLLEQTAAKSVRAPRPRNPLGRKAALGIYVTVCQRHRFESEVLPEAEKKGWPKDINWKAIEGRVKNMREDLQALL
;
A
#
# COMPACT_ATOMS: atom_id res chain seq x y z
N PRO A 1 -11.56 2.66 17.07
CA PRO A 1 -11.42 1.27 16.58
C PRO A 1 -11.26 1.19 15.06
N GLU A 2 -12.03 1.97 14.30
CA GLU A 2 -12.03 1.97 12.82
C GLU A 2 -10.73 2.47 12.18
N THR A 3 -9.86 3.11 12.96
CA THR A 3 -8.55 3.60 12.54
C THR A 3 -7.46 2.54 12.56
N LEU A 4 -7.72 1.34 13.08
CA LEU A 4 -6.75 0.25 13.15
C LEU A 4 -7.03 -0.81 12.09
N CYS A 5 -5.96 -1.34 11.50
CA CYS A 5 -6.04 -2.48 10.60
C CYS A 5 -6.60 -3.70 11.35
N PRO A 6 -7.67 -4.35 10.84
CA PRO A 6 -8.27 -5.52 11.48
C PRO A 6 -7.33 -6.72 11.66
N TYR A 7 -6.18 -6.74 10.97
CA TYR A 7 -5.28 -7.90 10.97
C TYR A 7 -4.04 -7.66 11.82
N CYS A 8 -3.27 -6.61 11.54
CA CYS A 8 -1.99 -6.32 12.21
C CYS A 8 -2.05 -5.28 13.32
N ASP A 9 -3.21 -4.68 13.59
CA ASP A 9 -3.42 -3.64 14.61
C ASP A 9 -2.64 -2.32 14.40
N ALA A 10 -1.89 -2.18 13.31
CA ALA A 10 -1.29 -0.91 12.92
C ALA A 10 -2.36 0.10 12.43
N PRO A 11 -2.13 1.41 12.55
CA PRO A 11 -3.04 2.41 12.01
C PRO A 11 -3.24 2.26 10.49
N LEU A 12 -4.47 2.48 10.04
CA LEU A 12 -4.80 2.67 8.63
C LEU A 12 -4.44 4.09 8.18
N PRO A 13 -4.21 4.34 6.88
CA PRO A 13 -4.03 5.69 6.37
C PRO A 13 -5.27 6.56 6.62
N GLU A 14 -5.06 7.86 6.82
CA GLU A 14 -6.14 8.82 7.07
C GLU A 14 -7.14 8.89 5.90
N SER A 15 -6.66 8.73 4.67
CA SER A 15 -7.47 8.68 3.45
C SER A 15 -7.17 7.39 2.67
N PRO A 16 -7.82 6.26 3.02
CA PRO A 16 -7.63 4.98 2.34
C PRO A 16 -8.00 5.07 0.86
N SER A 17 -7.16 4.51 -0.01
CA SER A 17 -7.50 4.44 -1.43
C SER A 17 -8.67 3.48 -1.67
N PRO A 18 -9.42 3.64 -2.79
CA PRO A 18 -10.46 2.70 -3.17
C PRO A 18 -9.98 1.25 -3.27
N LEU A 19 -8.70 1.03 -3.61
CA LEU A 19 -8.10 -0.30 -3.65
C LEU A 19 -7.99 -0.90 -2.24
N LEU A 20 -7.50 -0.13 -1.26
CA LEU A 20 -7.39 -0.60 0.12
C LEU A 20 -8.76 -0.94 0.71
N LEU A 21 -9.78 -0.12 0.46
CA LEU A 21 -11.15 -0.39 0.89
C LEU A 21 -11.68 -1.71 0.31
N ARG A 22 -11.50 -1.95 -0.99
CA ARG A 22 -11.89 -3.22 -1.63
C ARG A 22 -11.13 -4.42 -1.06
N LEU A 23 -9.83 -4.28 -0.81
CA LEU A 23 -9.02 -5.35 -0.21
C LEU A 23 -9.50 -5.69 1.21
N LEU A 24 -9.83 -4.68 2.02
CA LEU A 24 -10.38 -4.87 3.36
C LEU A 24 -11.69 -5.66 3.32
N GLU A 25 -12.62 -5.27 2.43
CA GLU A 25 -13.91 -5.94 2.25
C GLU A 25 -13.75 -7.41 1.80
N GLN A 26 -12.97 -7.65 0.75
CA GLN A 26 -12.73 -9.00 0.21
C GLN A 26 -12.04 -9.92 1.21
N THR A 27 -11.12 -9.38 2.00
CA THR A 27 -10.40 -10.15 3.03
C THR A 27 -11.31 -10.39 4.23
N ALA A 28 -12.22 -9.46 4.56
CA ALA A 28 -13.20 -9.65 5.61
C ALA A 28 -14.09 -10.88 5.32
N ALA A 29 -14.53 -11.06 4.08
CA ALA A 29 -15.33 -12.23 3.66
C ALA A 29 -14.60 -13.58 3.84
N LYS A 30 -13.25 -13.57 3.89
CA LYS A 30 -12.40 -14.78 4.01
C LYS A 30 -11.78 -14.96 5.39
N SER A 31 -12.20 -14.18 6.38
CA SER A 31 -11.63 -14.16 7.72
C SER A 31 -12.71 -14.23 8.78
N VAL A 32 -12.34 -14.58 10.01
CA VAL A 32 -13.25 -14.66 11.14
C VAL A 32 -13.04 -13.51 12.10
N ARG A 33 -14.11 -13.07 12.79
CA ARG A 33 -13.98 -12.07 13.85
C ARG A 33 -13.12 -12.62 14.99
N ALA A 34 -12.16 -11.82 15.44
CA ALA A 34 -11.26 -12.11 16.54
C ALA A 34 -10.98 -10.78 17.28
N PRO A 35 -11.98 -10.23 17.99
CA PRO A 35 -11.84 -8.95 18.67
C PRO A 35 -10.72 -9.01 19.71
N ARG A 36 -9.97 -7.92 19.83
CA ARG A 36 -8.87 -7.74 20.78
C ARG A 36 -9.13 -6.51 21.65
N PRO A 37 -8.58 -6.41 22.88
CA PRO A 37 -8.84 -5.27 23.77
C PRO A 37 -8.59 -3.90 23.14
N ARG A 38 -7.53 -3.77 22.32
CA ARG A 38 -7.19 -2.53 21.61
C ARG A 38 -7.82 -2.42 20.22
N ASN A 39 -8.30 -3.53 19.67
CA ASN A 39 -8.93 -3.59 18.36
C ASN A 39 -10.20 -4.48 18.40
N PRO A 40 -11.34 -3.94 18.84
CA PRO A 40 -12.63 -4.64 18.81
C PRO A 40 -13.09 -5.11 17.43
N LEU A 41 -12.51 -4.55 16.36
CA LEU A 41 -12.76 -4.92 14.97
C LEU A 41 -11.73 -5.95 14.44
N GLY A 42 -10.90 -6.49 15.33
CA GLY A 42 -9.89 -7.48 15.00
C GLY A 42 -10.47 -8.71 14.30
N ARG A 43 -9.69 -9.25 13.35
CA ARG A 43 -10.01 -10.42 12.54
C ARG A 43 -8.81 -11.34 12.43
N LYS A 44 -9.08 -12.64 12.26
CA LYS A 44 -8.07 -13.69 12.10
C LYS A 44 -8.25 -14.39 10.76
N ALA A 45 -7.13 -14.62 10.07
CA ALA A 45 -7.02 -15.43 8.86
C ALA A 45 -5.58 -15.95 8.72
N ALA A 46 -5.35 -16.88 7.79
CA ALA A 46 -3.99 -17.26 7.41
C ALA A 46 -3.25 -16.06 6.79
N LEU A 47 -1.92 -15.99 6.95
CA LEU A 47 -1.10 -14.87 6.49
C LEU A 47 -1.36 -14.53 5.01
N GLY A 48 -1.39 -15.54 4.14
CA GLY A 48 -1.63 -15.36 2.71
C GLY A 48 -2.98 -14.73 2.35
N ILE A 49 -3.95 -14.73 3.28
CA ILE A 49 -5.26 -14.10 3.07
C ILE A 49 -5.20 -12.60 3.30
N TYR A 50 -4.50 -12.13 4.33
CA TYR A 50 -4.53 -10.71 4.72
C TYR A 50 -3.24 -9.93 4.40
N VAL A 51 -2.14 -10.60 4.01
CA VAL A 51 -0.84 -9.95 3.79
C VAL A 51 -0.92 -8.79 2.80
N THR A 52 -1.73 -8.91 1.75
CA THR A 52 -1.92 -7.87 0.74
C THR A 52 -2.59 -6.62 1.33
N VAL A 53 -3.53 -6.77 2.26
CA VAL A 53 -4.10 -5.62 3.01
C VAL A 53 -2.99 -4.92 3.80
N CYS A 54 -2.17 -5.70 4.52
CA CYS A 54 -1.07 -5.17 5.33
C CYS A 54 -0.02 -4.42 4.51
N GLN A 55 0.40 -5.01 3.39
CA GLN A 55 1.32 -4.37 2.46
C GLN A 55 0.74 -3.07 1.89
N ARG A 56 -0.54 -3.09 1.50
CA ARG A 56 -1.19 -1.93 0.88
C ARG A 56 -1.37 -0.77 1.84
N HIS A 57 -1.89 -1.00 3.04
CA HIS A 57 -2.09 0.11 3.97
C HIS A 57 -0.74 0.69 4.43
N ARG A 58 0.29 -0.15 4.62
CA ARG A 58 1.64 0.34 4.92
C ARG A 58 2.19 1.22 3.80
N PHE A 59 2.03 0.80 2.54
CA PHE A 59 2.41 1.61 1.39
C PHE A 59 1.70 2.97 1.41
N GLU A 60 0.38 3.00 1.64
CA GLU A 60 -0.40 4.24 1.69
C GLU A 60 -0.08 5.12 2.90
N SER A 61 0.29 4.55 4.05
CA SER A 61 0.62 5.29 5.26
C SER A 61 2.06 5.83 5.29
N GLU A 62 3.02 5.10 4.74
CA GLU A 62 4.45 5.40 4.89
C GLU A 62 5.09 5.85 3.57
N VAL A 63 4.97 5.01 2.53
CA VAL A 63 5.75 5.16 1.29
C VAL A 63 5.13 6.20 0.36
N LEU A 64 3.81 6.19 0.20
CA LEU A 64 3.11 7.10 -0.70
C LEU A 64 3.29 8.57 -0.28
N PRO A 65 3.14 8.96 1.00
CA PRO A 65 3.38 10.34 1.42
C PRO A 65 4.83 10.79 1.21
N GLU A 66 5.81 9.89 1.39
CA GLU A 66 7.21 10.19 1.11
C GLU A 66 7.45 10.40 -0.39
N ALA A 67 6.89 9.53 -1.23
CA ALA A 67 6.98 9.63 -2.68
C ALA A 67 6.34 10.93 -3.19
N GLU A 68 5.19 11.34 -2.64
CA GLU A 68 4.53 12.61 -2.95
C GLU A 68 5.40 13.81 -2.59
N LYS A 69 6.03 13.80 -1.40
CA LYS A 69 6.99 14.85 -1.00
C LYS A 69 8.20 14.93 -1.94
N LYS A 70 8.63 13.80 -2.51
CA LYS A 70 9.70 13.72 -3.51
C LYS A 70 9.24 14.03 -4.94
N GLY A 71 7.96 14.37 -5.15
CA GLY A 71 7.42 14.68 -6.48
C GLY A 71 7.31 13.47 -7.41
N TRP A 72 7.17 12.26 -6.86
CA TRP A 72 7.03 11.07 -7.69
C TRP A 72 5.70 11.10 -8.45
N PRO A 73 5.70 10.72 -9.74
CA PRO A 73 4.49 10.76 -10.54
C PRO A 73 3.49 9.69 -10.08
N LYS A 74 2.22 10.09 -9.91
CA LYS A 74 1.10 9.17 -9.69
C LYS A 74 0.58 8.57 -11.00
N ASP A 75 0.81 9.29 -12.10
CA ASP A 75 0.43 8.90 -13.45
C ASP A 75 1.66 8.80 -14.32
N ILE A 76 1.78 7.69 -15.05
CA ILE A 76 2.92 7.44 -15.91
C ILE A 76 2.72 8.16 -17.25
N ASN A 77 3.56 9.16 -17.54
CA ASN A 77 3.64 9.75 -18.88
C ASN A 77 4.43 8.85 -19.84
N TRP A 78 3.76 7.84 -20.41
CA TRP A 78 4.35 6.86 -21.32
C TRP A 78 5.06 7.49 -22.53
N LYS A 79 4.56 8.62 -23.04
CA LYS A 79 5.16 9.31 -24.19
C LYS A 79 6.55 9.87 -23.87
N ALA A 80 6.79 10.26 -22.62
CA ALA A 80 8.05 10.85 -22.19
C ALA A 80 9.09 9.80 -21.72
N ILE A 81 8.69 8.53 -21.55
CA ILE A 81 9.59 7.50 -21.01
C ILE A 81 10.78 7.25 -21.94
N GLU A 82 10.53 7.10 -23.24
CA GLU A 82 11.59 6.78 -24.19
C GLU A 82 12.69 7.84 -24.18
N GLY A 83 12.30 9.12 -24.21
CA GLY A 83 13.24 10.25 -24.12
C GLY A 83 14.03 10.25 -22.81
N ARG A 84 13.35 10.01 -21.68
CA ARG A 84 14.01 9.91 -20.36
C ARG A 84 15.06 8.79 -20.33
N VAL A 85 14.72 7.59 -20.81
CA VAL A 85 15.65 6.45 -20.83
C VAL A 85 16.83 6.73 -21.76
N LYS A 86 16.59 7.29 -22.94
CA LYS A 86 17.66 7.67 -23.88
C LYS A 86 18.63 8.68 -23.28
N ASN A 87 18.14 9.64 -22.50
CA ASN A 87 18.96 10.65 -21.84
C ASN A 87 19.81 10.09 -20.70
N MET A 88 19.49 8.91 -20.16
CA MET A 88 20.31 8.23 -19.15
C MET A 88 21.47 7.43 -19.75
N ARG A 89 21.71 7.50 -21.08
CA ARG A 89 22.72 6.69 -21.77
C ARG A 89 24.10 6.79 -21.12
N GLU A 90 24.57 8.01 -20.83
CA GLU A 90 25.92 8.24 -20.30
C GLU A 90 26.07 7.63 -18.89
N ASP A 91 25.10 7.89 -18.01
CA ASP A 91 25.06 7.32 -16.66
C ASP A 91 25.03 5.79 -16.69
N LEU A 92 24.24 5.20 -17.60
CA LEU A 92 24.14 3.74 -17.74
C LEU A 92 25.41 3.12 -18.32
N GLN A 93 26.10 3.81 -19.24
CA GLN A 93 27.37 3.35 -19.80
C GLN A 93 28.50 3.39 -18.76
N ALA A 94 28.48 4.33 -17.83
CA ALA A 94 29.46 4.41 -16.74
C ALA A 94 29.39 3.24 -15.73
N LEU A 95 28.34 2.41 -15.79
CA LEU A 95 28.16 1.23 -14.94
C LEU A 95 28.71 -0.07 -15.56
N LEU A 96 29.20 -0.04 -16.81
CA LEU A 96 29.79 -1.17 -17.54
C LEU A 96 31.32 -1.09 -17.50
#